data_AF-U2PSP6-F1
#
_entry.id   AF-U2PSP6-F1
#
_cell.length_a   1.000
_cell.length_b   1.000
_cell.length_c   1.000
_cell.angle_alpha   90.00
_cell.angle_beta   90.00
_cell.angle_gamma   90.00
#
_symmetry.space_group_name_H-M   'P 1'
#
loop_
_entity.id
_entity.type
_entity.pdbx_description
1 polymer ?
#
loop_
_entity_poly.entity_id
_entity_poly.type
_entity_poly.pdbx_seq_one_letter_code
_entity_poly.pdbx_strand_id
1 'polypeptide(L)'
;MKINRIAIAGVVLALGVGCLTSCSSGSSSTTAPASSTTIEAPKPADLNGDWEQRDEGTDDTHYAATIVNDTVTVNYTGDVTGLFWQGSYEAPTEAGDYTWTSQGDTEAMSQSILASTDSTKDFTYSASDDELSFKIEWQGATAIIHMSRK
;
A
#
# COMPACT_ATOMS: atom_id res chain seq x y z
N MET A 1 -11.25 29.95 -9.87
CA MET A 1 -10.27 30.68 -10.70
C MET A 1 -9.02 30.96 -9.88
N LYS A 2 -7.94 30.20 -10.12
CA LYS A 2 -6.52 30.63 -10.16
C LYS A 2 -5.67 29.40 -10.45
N ILE A 3 -5.10 29.41 -11.65
CA ILE A 3 -4.19 28.40 -12.21
C ILE A 3 -2.78 28.92 -11.95
N ASN A 4 -1.93 28.15 -11.29
CA ASN A 4 -0.49 28.45 -11.25
C ASN A 4 0.26 27.52 -12.20
N ARG A 5 0.70 28.14 -13.29
CA ARG A 5 1.69 27.60 -14.23
C ARG A 5 3.08 27.88 -13.66
N ILE A 6 3.92 26.88 -13.55
CA ILE A 6 5.37 27.07 -13.45
C ILE A 6 6.00 26.29 -14.60
N ALA A 7 6.62 27.04 -15.50
CA ALA A 7 7.41 26.58 -16.63
C ALA A 7 8.81 27.16 -16.49
N ILE A 8 9.85 26.30 -16.49
CA ILE A 8 11.27 26.63 -16.67
C ILE A 8 11.89 25.36 -17.31
N ALA A 9 12.03 25.22 -18.64
CA ALA A 9 13.17 25.66 -19.47
C ALA A 9 14.54 25.37 -18.81
N GLY A 10 15.28 24.29 -19.09
CA GLY A 10 15.72 23.78 -20.38
C GLY A 10 17.22 24.03 -20.52
N VAL A 11 18.06 22.98 -20.56
CA VAL A 11 19.43 23.04 -21.12
C VAL A 11 19.74 21.70 -21.79
N VAL A 12 20.00 21.80 -23.09
CA VAL A 12 20.51 20.76 -24.00
C VAL A 12 22.05 20.78 -23.94
N LEU A 13 22.72 19.62 -23.96
CA LEU A 13 24.09 19.56 -24.50
C LEU A 13 24.49 18.16 -25.02
N ALA A 14 24.67 18.12 -26.35
CA ALA A 14 25.61 17.37 -27.20
C ALA A 14 25.94 15.89 -26.91
N LEU A 15 25.65 14.95 -27.82
CA LEU A 15 26.38 14.60 -29.06
C LEU A 15 27.84 14.19 -28.85
N GLY A 16 28.10 12.88 -29.00
CA GLY A 16 29.43 12.30 -29.16
C GLY A 16 29.36 10.98 -29.93
N VAL A 17 29.44 11.05 -31.26
CA VAL A 17 29.69 9.91 -32.15
C VAL A 17 31.20 9.74 -32.27
N GLY A 18 31.73 8.53 -32.08
CA GLY A 18 33.14 8.20 -32.23
C GLY A 18 33.31 6.77 -32.73
N CYS A 19 33.98 6.65 -33.87
CA CYS A 19 34.05 5.47 -34.74
C CYS A 19 35.22 4.51 -34.40
N LEU A 20 35.16 3.34 -35.07
CA LEU A 20 36.25 2.50 -35.57
C LEU A 20 36.57 1.18 -34.84
N THR A 21 36.67 0.19 -35.71
CA THR A 21 37.00 -1.24 -35.60
C THR A 21 38.33 -1.52 -34.91
N SER A 22 38.37 -2.57 -34.09
CA SER A 22 39.56 -3.38 -33.88
C SER A 22 39.16 -4.84 -33.78
N CYS A 23 39.55 -5.62 -34.79
CA CYS A 23 39.62 -7.08 -34.72
C CYS A 23 41.04 -7.43 -34.33
N SER A 24 41.23 -8.04 -33.16
CA SER A 24 42.46 -8.77 -32.84
C SER A 24 42.09 -10.18 -32.41
N SER A 25 42.44 -11.14 -33.25
CA SER A 25 42.56 -12.54 -32.86
C SER A 25 43.55 -12.68 -31.71
N GLY A 26 43.14 -13.43 -30.68
CA GLY A 26 43.99 -13.78 -29.54
C GLY A 26 43.25 -14.72 -28.60
N SER A 27 43.27 -16.01 -28.93
CA SER A 27 42.89 -17.06 -27.99
C SER A 27 43.78 -16.97 -26.76
N SER A 28 43.23 -16.63 -25.61
CA SER A 28 43.82 -16.85 -24.29
C SER A 28 42.71 -16.85 -23.25
N SER A 29 42.44 -18.04 -22.73
CA SER A 29 41.55 -18.31 -21.61
C SER A 29 41.88 -17.38 -20.43
N THR A 30 40.99 -16.45 -20.13
CA THR A 30 40.97 -15.75 -18.85
C THR A 30 39.52 -15.74 -18.37
N THR A 31 39.25 -16.62 -17.40
CA THR A 31 38.00 -16.67 -16.65
C THR A 31 37.78 -15.31 -15.99
N ALA A 32 36.87 -14.51 -16.54
CA ALA A 32 36.31 -13.37 -15.82
C ALA A 32 35.47 -13.93 -14.66
N PRO A 33 35.53 -13.35 -13.44
CA PRO A 33 34.55 -13.68 -12.43
C PRO A 33 33.21 -13.19 -12.97
N ALA A 34 32.31 -14.12 -13.28
CA ALA A 34 30.92 -13.79 -13.49
C ALA A 34 30.43 -13.19 -12.17
N SER A 35 30.28 -11.86 -12.12
CA SER A 35 29.51 -11.20 -11.08
C SER A 35 28.09 -11.71 -11.18
N SER A 36 27.79 -12.77 -10.44
CA SER A 36 26.45 -13.26 -10.23
C SER A 36 25.72 -12.21 -9.40
N THR A 37 25.08 -11.26 -10.07
CA THR A 37 24.00 -10.49 -9.45
C THR A 37 22.88 -11.49 -9.19
N THR A 38 22.88 -12.08 -8.00
CA THR A 38 21.72 -12.82 -7.50
C THR A 38 20.58 -11.82 -7.41
N ILE A 39 19.64 -11.89 -8.36
CA ILE A 39 18.39 -11.16 -8.25
C ILE A 39 17.60 -11.87 -7.14
N GLU A 40 17.53 -11.23 -5.97
CA GLU A 40 16.67 -11.66 -4.88
C GLU A 40 15.23 -11.62 -5.38
N ALA A 41 14.52 -12.74 -5.25
CA ALA A 41 13.12 -12.81 -5.63
C ALA A 41 12.31 -11.85 -4.75
N PRO A 42 11.30 -11.16 -5.30
CA PRO A 42 10.50 -10.24 -4.52
C PRO A 42 9.80 -10.97 -3.37
N LYS A 43 9.90 -10.40 -2.17
CA LYS A 43 9.30 -10.93 -0.95
C LYS A 43 7.88 -10.39 -0.73
N PRO A 44 6.98 -11.14 -0.05
CA PRO A 44 5.67 -10.63 0.35
C PRO A 44 5.80 -9.38 1.25
N ALA A 45 4.79 -8.52 1.19
CA ALA A 45 4.72 -7.33 2.04
C ALA A 45 4.42 -7.71 3.50
N ASP A 46 5.01 -7.01 4.46
CA ASP A 46 4.60 -7.10 5.87
C ASP A 46 3.59 -5.98 6.14
N LEU A 47 2.32 -6.34 6.38
CA LEU A 47 1.26 -5.35 6.60
C LEU A 47 1.03 -5.04 8.09
N ASN A 48 1.78 -5.66 9.01
CA ASN A 48 1.70 -5.32 10.43
C ASN A 48 2.07 -3.84 10.65
N GLY A 49 1.44 -3.23 11.64
CA GLY A 49 1.66 -1.85 12.03
C GLY A 49 0.39 -1.01 12.03
N ASP A 50 0.61 0.29 12.22
CA ASP A 50 -0.44 1.30 12.28
C ASP A 50 -0.63 1.98 10.92
N TRP A 51 -1.90 2.19 10.58
CA TRP A 51 -2.38 2.76 9.34
C TRP A 51 -3.33 3.90 9.66
N GLU A 52 -3.28 4.96 8.87
CA GLU A 52 -4.07 6.18 9.04
C GLU A 52 -4.68 6.58 7.70
N GLN A 53 -5.94 7.02 7.71
CA GLN A 53 -6.63 7.48 6.52
C GLN A 53 -5.88 8.65 5.86
N ARG A 54 -5.68 8.59 4.54
CA ARG A 54 -4.90 9.59 3.77
C ARG A 54 -5.63 10.92 3.61
N ASP A 55 -6.89 10.85 3.19
CA ASP A 55 -7.75 12.01 3.00
C ASP A 55 -8.65 12.11 4.22
N GLU A 56 -8.24 12.88 5.23
CA GLU A 56 -9.08 13.22 6.37
C GLU A 56 -10.43 13.71 5.83
N GLY A 57 -11.53 13.18 6.37
CA GLY A 57 -12.87 13.59 5.95
C GLY A 57 -13.06 15.09 6.16
N THR A 58 -14.12 15.66 5.59
CA THR A 58 -14.55 16.98 6.04
C THR A 58 -14.93 16.87 7.52
N ASP A 59 -14.41 17.76 8.37
CA ASP A 59 -14.73 17.89 9.80
C ASP A 59 -14.01 16.93 10.78
N ASP A 60 -12.67 16.82 10.71
CA ASP A 60 -11.82 16.08 11.68
C ASP A 60 -12.19 14.58 11.87
N THR A 61 -12.93 14.01 10.90
CA THR A 61 -13.29 12.60 10.90
C THR A 61 -12.20 11.75 10.25
N HIS A 62 -11.79 10.68 10.91
CA HIS A 62 -10.75 9.79 10.37
C HIS A 62 -10.94 8.34 10.82
N TYR A 63 -10.46 7.43 9.97
CA TYR A 63 -10.25 6.04 10.31
C TYR A 63 -8.78 5.76 10.59
N ALA A 64 -8.51 4.97 11.63
CA ALA A 64 -7.19 4.45 11.94
C ALA A 64 -7.27 2.94 12.10
N ALA A 65 -6.28 2.22 11.57
CA ALA A 65 -6.24 0.77 11.63
C ALA A 65 -4.92 0.28 12.21
N THR A 66 -4.97 -0.79 12.98
CA THR A 66 -3.80 -1.51 13.45
C THR A 66 -3.92 -2.96 12.99
N ILE A 67 -2.89 -3.43 12.30
CA ILE A 67 -2.74 -4.85 11.95
C ILE A 67 -1.65 -5.42 12.84
N VAL A 68 -2.01 -6.43 13.61
CA VAL A 68 -1.06 -7.14 14.47
C VAL A 68 -1.42 -8.62 14.52
N ASN A 69 -0.42 -9.47 14.29
CA ASN A 69 -0.57 -10.92 14.23
C ASN A 69 -1.57 -11.35 13.15
N ASP A 70 -2.73 -11.84 13.56
CA ASP A 70 -3.83 -12.37 12.77
C ASP A 70 -5.10 -11.51 12.90
N THR A 71 -4.94 -10.27 13.37
CA THR A 71 -6.06 -9.35 13.61
C THR A 71 -5.86 -8.00 12.93
N VAL A 72 -6.91 -7.49 12.29
CA VAL A 72 -7.05 -6.09 11.87
C VAL A 72 -8.10 -5.42 12.75
N THR A 73 -7.74 -4.29 13.35
CA THR A 73 -8.66 -3.44 14.12
C THR A 73 -8.74 -2.08 13.45
N VAL A 74 -9.93 -1.58 13.17
CA VAL A 74 -10.20 -0.26 12.61
C VAL A 74 -11.07 0.52 13.59
N ASN A 75 -10.61 1.70 13.97
CA ASN A 75 -11.35 2.65 14.77
C ASN A 75 -11.81 3.83 13.90
N TYR A 76 -12.93 4.42 14.28
CA TYR A 76 -13.40 5.68 13.75
C TYR A 76 -13.28 6.76 14.83
N THR A 77 -12.85 7.95 14.42
CA THR A 77 -12.85 9.16 15.21
C THR A 77 -13.66 10.24 14.49
N GLY A 78 -14.48 10.96 15.26
CA GLY A 78 -15.28 12.10 14.86
C GLY A 78 -15.96 12.66 16.10
N ASP A 79 -17.19 13.20 15.97
CA ASP A 79 -18.01 13.59 17.13
C ASP A 79 -18.26 12.43 18.11
N VAL A 80 -18.27 11.20 17.59
CA VAL A 80 -18.27 9.96 18.36
C VAL A 80 -17.06 9.16 17.94
N THR A 81 -16.35 8.57 18.90
CA THR A 81 -15.19 7.71 18.66
C THR A 81 -15.50 6.29 19.10
N GLY A 82 -15.01 5.30 18.37
CA GLY A 82 -15.17 3.90 18.75
C GLY A 82 -14.70 2.91 17.70
N LEU A 83 -14.84 1.63 18.05
CA LEU A 83 -14.52 0.53 17.18
C LEU A 83 -15.45 0.53 15.96
N PHE A 84 -14.86 0.53 14.76
CA PHE A 84 -15.58 0.35 13.51
C PHE A 84 -15.49 -1.10 13.00
N TRP A 85 -14.32 -1.72 13.10
CA TRP A 85 -14.10 -3.11 12.68
C TRP A 85 -13.07 -3.79 13.57
N GLN A 86 -13.31 -5.02 13.98
CA GLN A 86 -12.28 -5.94 14.44
C GLN A 86 -12.52 -7.28 13.77
N GLY A 87 -11.49 -7.87 13.20
CA GLY A 87 -11.62 -9.15 12.52
C GLY A 87 -10.30 -9.76 12.14
N SER A 88 -10.37 -10.91 11.47
CA SER A 88 -9.21 -11.68 11.06
C SER A 88 -8.36 -10.95 10.02
N TYR A 89 -7.05 -11.20 10.08
CA TYR A 89 -6.08 -10.79 9.09
C TYR A 89 -5.29 -12.03 8.63
N GLU A 90 -5.13 -12.14 7.31
CA GLU A 90 -4.29 -13.15 6.69
C GLU A 90 -3.10 -12.44 6.03
N ALA A 91 -1.88 -12.90 6.33
CA ALA A 91 -0.69 -12.29 5.77
C ALA A 91 -0.51 -12.68 4.29
N PRO A 92 -0.02 -11.76 3.42
CA PRO A 92 0.30 -12.10 2.05
C PRO A 92 1.40 -13.16 1.99
N THR A 93 1.22 -14.15 1.12
CA THR A 93 2.20 -15.21 0.86
C THR A 93 3.01 -14.98 -0.41
N GLU A 94 2.59 -14.03 -1.24
CA GLU A 94 3.23 -13.64 -2.50
C GLU A 94 3.54 -12.14 -2.51
N ALA A 95 4.45 -11.73 -3.37
CA ALA A 95 4.77 -10.32 -3.57
C ALA A 95 3.75 -9.65 -4.50
N GLY A 96 3.45 -8.37 -4.23
CA GLY A 96 2.55 -7.56 -5.05
C GLY A 96 1.27 -7.18 -4.31
N ASP A 97 0.26 -6.79 -5.07
CA ASP A 97 -1.06 -6.43 -4.56
C ASP A 97 -1.70 -7.62 -3.86
N TYR A 98 -2.47 -7.34 -2.82
CA TYR A 98 -3.03 -8.37 -1.96
C TYR A 98 -4.45 -8.01 -1.51
N THR A 99 -5.31 -9.02 -1.42
CA THR A 99 -6.67 -8.87 -0.92
C THR A 99 -6.96 -10.02 0.04
N TRP A 100 -7.63 -9.71 1.15
CA TRP A 100 -8.16 -10.73 2.06
C TRP A 100 -9.56 -10.35 2.53
N THR A 101 -10.35 -11.38 2.83
CA THR A 101 -11.66 -11.23 3.46
C THR A 101 -11.50 -11.42 4.97
N SER A 102 -11.67 -10.35 5.72
CA SER A 102 -11.63 -10.36 7.19
C SER A 102 -12.95 -10.89 7.75
N GLN A 103 -12.89 -11.87 8.64
CA GLN A 103 -14.03 -12.36 9.41
C GLN A 103 -14.19 -11.51 10.67
N GLY A 104 -15.36 -10.93 10.87
CA GLY A 104 -15.60 -10.03 12.02
C GLY A 104 -15.63 -10.76 13.36
N ASP A 105 -14.98 -10.20 14.37
CA ASP A 105 -15.15 -10.59 15.77
C ASP A 105 -16.49 -10.06 16.28
N THR A 106 -17.54 -10.86 16.11
CA THR A 106 -18.90 -10.49 16.50
C THR A 106 -19.05 -10.11 17.97
N GLU A 107 -18.24 -10.67 18.87
CA GLU A 107 -18.32 -10.36 20.30
C GLU A 107 -17.80 -8.94 20.53
N ALA A 108 -16.60 -8.62 20.06
CA ALA A 108 -16.02 -7.29 20.16
C ALA A 108 -16.87 -6.24 19.45
N MET A 109 -17.34 -6.56 18.25
CA MET A 109 -18.14 -5.67 17.41
C MET A 109 -19.49 -5.32 18.06
N SER A 110 -20.12 -6.26 18.75
CA SER A 110 -21.40 -6.02 19.45
C SER A 110 -21.32 -4.97 20.57
N GLN A 111 -20.11 -4.66 21.05
CA GLN A 111 -19.90 -3.70 22.14
C GLN A 111 -19.77 -2.25 21.65
N SER A 112 -19.69 -2.01 20.34
CA SER A 112 -19.55 -0.67 19.76
C SER A 112 -20.75 -0.31 18.89
N ILE A 113 -21.37 0.83 19.17
CA ILE A 113 -22.48 1.36 18.37
C ILE A 113 -22.06 1.79 16.95
N LEU A 114 -20.76 1.96 16.73
CA LEU A 114 -20.18 2.36 15.45
C LEU A 114 -19.67 1.16 14.63
N ALA A 115 -19.70 -0.03 15.20
CA ALA A 115 -19.22 -1.23 14.53
C ALA A 115 -20.04 -1.52 13.27
N SER A 116 -19.36 -1.92 12.21
CA SER A 116 -19.99 -2.47 10.99
C SER A 116 -20.91 -3.63 11.38
N THR A 117 -22.10 -3.71 10.78
CA THR A 117 -23.01 -4.85 10.98
C THR A 117 -22.69 -6.05 10.10
N ASP A 118 -21.67 -5.92 9.23
CA ASP A 118 -21.28 -6.96 8.30
C ASP A 118 -20.60 -8.12 9.03
N SER A 119 -20.83 -9.35 8.59
CA SER A 119 -20.08 -10.51 9.09
C SER A 119 -18.64 -10.55 8.57
N THR A 120 -18.39 -9.90 7.44
CA THR A 120 -17.11 -9.92 6.73
C THR A 120 -16.78 -8.57 6.13
N LYS A 121 -15.49 -8.28 5.95
CA LYS A 121 -15.03 -7.07 5.27
C LYS A 121 -13.80 -7.37 4.42
N ASP A 122 -13.85 -6.99 3.15
CA ASP A 122 -12.71 -7.12 2.25
C ASP A 122 -11.76 -5.95 2.43
N PHE A 123 -10.48 -6.28 2.59
CA PHE A 123 -9.38 -5.33 2.61
C PHE A 123 -8.48 -5.57 1.39
N THR A 124 -7.96 -4.49 0.82
CA THR A 124 -7.05 -4.52 -0.32
C THR A 124 -5.80 -3.71 0.00
N TYR A 125 -4.64 -4.28 -0.33
CA TYR A 125 -3.33 -3.64 -0.27
C TYR A 125 -2.78 -3.44 -1.69
N SER A 126 -2.41 -2.20 -2.02
CA SER A 126 -1.67 -1.85 -3.24
C SER A 126 -0.18 -1.79 -2.91
N ALA A 127 0.62 -2.64 -3.58
CA ALA A 127 2.06 -2.66 -3.37
C ALA A 127 2.78 -1.48 -4.03
N SER A 128 2.22 -0.91 -5.12
CA SER A 128 2.79 0.26 -5.77
C SER A 128 2.64 1.53 -4.95
N ASP A 129 1.52 1.64 -4.22
CA ASP A 129 1.17 2.86 -3.49
C ASP A 129 1.41 2.74 -1.98
N ASP A 130 1.81 1.56 -1.47
CA ASP A 130 1.85 1.22 -0.04
C ASP A 130 0.56 1.68 0.66
N GLU A 131 -0.57 1.24 0.10
CA GLU A 131 -1.91 1.69 0.50
C GLU A 131 -2.76 0.51 0.97
N LEU A 132 -3.37 0.65 2.14
CA LEU A 132 -4.44 -0.23 2.59
C LEU A 132 -5.79 0.43 2.31
N SER A 133 -6.76 -0.33 1.82
CA SER A 133 -8.11 0.17 1.55
C SER A 133 -9.21 -0.82 1.93
N PHE A 134 -10.37 -0.28 2.28
CA PHE A 134 -11.59 -1.06 2.51
C PHE A 134 -12.82 -0.23 2.21
N LYS A 135 -13.93 -0.91 1.91
CA LYS A 135 -15.22 -0.28 1.63
C LYS A 135 -16.03 -0.12 2.92
N ILE A 136 -16.70 1.02 3.04
CA ILE A 136 -17.74 1.25 4.05
C ILE A 136 -19.06 1.60 3.38
N GLU A 137 -20.14 1.21 4.05
CA GLU A 137 -21.51 1.54 3.64
C GLU A 137 -22.22 2.21 4.81
N TRP A 138 -22.76 3.40 4.58
CA TRP A 138 -23.46 4.16 5.61
C TRP A 138 -24.67 4.87 5.00
N GLN A 139 -25.86 4.59 5.53
CA GLN A 139 -27.13 5.20 5.09
C GLN A 139 -27.38 5.13 3.57
N GLY A 140 -27.01 4.01 2.93
CA GLY A 140 -27.17 3.82 1.49
C GLY A 140 -26.12 4.52 0.61
N ALA A 141 -25.11 5.16 1.22
CA ALA A 141 -23.92 5.65 0.55
C ALA A 141 -22.75 4.67 0.73
N THR A 142 -21.87 4.65 -0.26
CA THR A 142 -20.64 3.84 -0.25
C THR A 142 -19.43 4.76 -0.32
N ALA A 143 -18.44 4.51 0.52
CA ALA A 143 -17.13 5.15 0.45
C ALA A 143 -16.02 4.09 0.47
N ILE A 144 -14.89 4.42 -0.16
CA ILE A 144 -13.65 3.65 -0.05
C ILE A 144 -12.73 4.45 0.85
N ILE A 145 -12.28 3.81 1.92
CA ILE A 145 -11.30 4.39 2.84
C ILE A 145 -9.93 3.99 2.33
N HIS A 146 -9.07 4.98 2.10
CA HIS A 146 -7.68 4.81 1.66
C HIS A 146 -6.75 5.19 2.81
N MET A 147 -5.78 4.32 3.12
CA MET A 147 -4.91 4.46 4.30
C MET A 147 -3.43 4.33 3.92
N SER A 148 -2.59 5.11 4.57
CA SER A 148 -1.12 4.99 4.55
C SER A 148 -0.60 4.54 5.90
N ARG A 149 0.61 4.00 5.93
CA ARG A 149 1.31 3.75 7.19
C ARG A 149 1.52 5.05 7.97
N LYS A 150 1.47 4.94 9.30
CA LYS A 150 1.76 6.03 10.24
C LYS A 150 3.26 6.24 10.42
#